data_AF-A0A528G078-F1
#
_entry.id   AF-A0A528G078-F1
#
_cell.length_a   1.000
_cell.length_b   1.000
_cell.length_c   1.000
_cell.angle_alpha   90.00
_cell.angle_beta   90.00
_cell.angle_gamma   90.00
#
_symmetry.space_group_name_H-M   'P 1'
#
loop_
_entity.id
_entity.type
_entity.pdbx_description
1 polymer ?
#
loop_
_entity_poly.entity_id
_entity_poly.type
_entity_poly.pdbx_seq_one_letter_code
_entity_poly.pdbx_strand_id
1 'polypeptide(L)'
;PSGVQGPFYNDEFGDTYSLIYALTSDGVSHRDLKDLASGLRAGLLTVPDVAKVELIGQQDEKIYLEFSTQEVAALGLDVGTLSQVLQAQNALT
;
A
#
# COMPACT_ATOMS: atom_id res chain seq x y z
N PRO A 1 19.34 9.01 -18.47
CA PRO A 1 18.55 10.12 -17.86
C PRO A 1 18.39 9.88 -16.36
N SER A 2 18.42 10.94 -15.54
CA SER A 2 18.06 10.84 -14.13
C SER A 2 16.61 10.32 -13.99
N GLY A 3 16.40 9.31 -13.15
CA GLY A 3 15.10 8.68 -12.95
C GLY A 3 14.82 7.44 -13.81
N VAL A 4 15.72 7.05 -14.72
CA VAL A 4 15.59 5.75 -15.39
C VAL A 4 16.06 4.67 -14.43
N GLN A 5 15.09 3.94 -13.86
CA GLN A 5 15.35 2.61 -13.31
C GLN A 5 15.43 1.62 -14.47
N GLY A 6 16.57 0.92 -14.54
CA GLY A 6 16.98 0.10 -15.68
C GLY A 6 16.07 -1.12 -15.91
N PRO A 7 16.34 -1.88 -16.99
CA PRO A 7 15.49 -3.01 -17.37
C PRO A 7 15.49 -4.06 -16.25
N PHE A 8 14.31 -4.43 -15.80
CA PHE A 8 14.10 -5.52 -14.86
C PHE A 8 13.86 -6.81 -15.66
N TYR A 9 14.54 -7.89 -15.29
CA TYR A 9 14.13 -9.22 -15.74
C TYR A 9 12.83 -9.56 -15.02
N ASN A 10 11.78 -9.82 -15.80
CA ASN A 10 10.55 -10.41 -15.30
C ASN A 10 10.58 -11.90 -15.67
N ASP A 11 10.92 -12.74 -14.70
CA ASP A 11 10.91 -14.21 -14.82
C ASP A 11 9.52 -14.82 -14.54
N GLU A 12 8.58 -14.00 -14.08
CA GLU A 12 7.23 -14.38 -13.67
C GLU A 12 6.24 -14.48 -14.85
N PHE A 13 6.62 -14.04 -16.06
CA PHE A 13 5.75 -14.04 -17.25
C PHE A 13 5.24 -15.44 -17.65
N GLY A 14 5.91 -16.51 -17.18
CA GLY A 14 5.51 -17.90 -17.41
C GLY A 14 4.68 -18.53 -16.28
N ASP A 15 4.43 -17.81 -15.19
CA ASP A 15 3.76 -18.38 -14.03
C ASP A 15 2.30 -18.72 -14.35
N THR A 16 1.90 -19.94 -14.03
CA THR A 16 0.51 -20.40 -14.17
C THR A 16 -0.10 -20.62 -12.80
N TYR A 17 -1.19 -19.91 -12.51
CA TYR A 17 -1.92 -20.04 -11.26
C TYR A 17 -3.03 -21.08 -11.39
N SER A 18 -2.96 -22.16 -10.61
CA SER A 18 -3.99 -23.21 -10.60
C SER A 18 -5.25 -22.84 -9.81
N LEU A 19 -5.13 -21.88 -8.88
CA LEU A 19 -6.19 -21.47 -7.97
C LEU A 19 -6.25 -19.94 -7.91
N ILE A 20 -7.44 -19.38 -8.03
CA ILE A 20 -7.71 -17.95 -7.90
C ILE A 20 -8.87 -17.78 -6.92
N TYR A 21 -8.67 -16.94 -5.91
CA TYR A 21 -9.67 -16.62 -4.90
C TYR A 21 -9.92 -15.11 -4.88
N ALA A 22 -11.19 -14.74 -4.77
CA ALA A 22 -11.60 -13.34 -4.59
C ALA A 22 -12.02 -13.12 -3.13
N LEU A 23 -11.46 -12.09 -2.50
CA LEU A 23 -11.83 -11.65 -1.15
C LEU A 23 -12.73 -10.42 -1.27
N THR A 24 -13.95 -10.51 -0.77
CA THR A 24 -14.94 -9.42 -0.78
C THR A 24 -15.53 -9.21 0.61
N SER A 25 -15.99 -8.00 0.90
CA SER A 25 -16.73 -7.69 2.13
C SER A 25 -17.65 -6.51 1.91
N ASP A 26 -18.81 -6.55 2.56
CA ASP A 26 -19.84 -5.49 2.54
C ASP A 26 -19.76 -4.57 3.78
N GLY A 27 -18.78 -4.77 4.67
CA GLY A 27 -18.71 -4.01 5.93
C GLY A 27 -17.33 -3.92 6.58
N VAL A 28 -16.29 -4.41 5.91
CA VAL A 28 -14.90 -4.38 6.39
C VAL A 28 -14.10 -3.42 5.53
N SER A 29 -13.20 -2.65 6.14
CA SER A 29 -12.37 -1.71 5.37
C SER A 29 -11.43 -2.46 4.42
N HIS A 30 -11.02 -1.80 3.33
CA HIS A 30 -10.06 -2.41 2.40
C HIS A 30 -8.73 -2.75 3.08
N ARG A 31 -8.33 -1.98 4.10
CA ARG A 31 -7.14 -2.24 4.92
C ARG A 31 -7.26 -3.55 5.69
N ASP A 32 -8.36 -3.75 6.40
CA ASP A 32 -8.58 -4.98 7.17
C ASP A 32 -8.67 -6.20 6.24
N LEU A 33 -9.27 -6.04 5.06
CA LEU A 33 -9.27 -7.09 4.02
C LEU A 33 -7.86 -7.41 3.53
N LYS A 34 -7.00 -6.41 3.37
CA LYS A 34 -5.59 -6.59 3.00
C LYS A 34 -4.81 -7.32 4.09
N ASP A 35 -5.05 -7.00 5.36
CA ASP A 35 -4.42 -7.67 6.50
C ASP A 35 -4.82 -9.16 6.54
N LEU A 36 -6.11 -9.43 6.35
CA LEU A 36 -6.63 -10.80 6.24
C LEU A 36 -5.99 -11.54 5.05
N ALA A 37 -5.95 -10.90 3.87
CA ALA A 37 -5.35 -11.47 2.67
C ALA A 37 -3.86 -11.78 2.87
N SER A 38 -3.15 -10.92 3.57
CA SER A 38 -1.72 -11.09 3.92
C SER A 38 -1.52 -12.28 4.85
N GLY A 39 -2.39 -12.43 5.85
CA GLY A 39 -2.39 -13.60 6.75
C GLY A 39 -2.68 -14.90 6.00
N LEU A 40 -3.68 -14.91 5.10
CA LEU A 40 -3.99 -16.06 4.26
C LEU A 40 -2.82 -16.43 3.35
N ARG A 41 -2.18 -15.45 2.71
CA ARG A 41 -0.98 -15.66 1.91
C ARG A 41 0.13 -16.32 2.73
N ALA A 42 0.42 -15.77 3.92
CA ALA A 42 1.44 -16.32 4.80
C ALA A 42 1.13 -17.78 5.18
N GLY A 43 -0.13 -18.10 5.49
CA GLY A 43 -0.56 -19.46 5.79
C GLY A 43 -0.46 -20.40 4.58
N LEU A 44 -0.90 -19.97 3.40
CA LEU A 44 -0.86 -20.79 2.19
C LEU A 44 0.57 -21.14 1.76
N LEU A 45 1.53 -20.22 1.96
CA LEU A 45 2.94 -20.48 1.70
C LEU A 45 3.55 -21.55 2.62
N THR A 46 2.87 -21.95 3.70
CA THR A 46 3.33 -23.06 4.57
C THR A 46 2.82 -24.43 4.12
N VAL A 47 1.89 -24.48 3.17
CA VAL A 47 1.29 -25.73 2.67
C VAL A 47 2.30 -26.43 1.73
N PRO A 48 2.51 -27.75 1.86
CA PRO A 48 3.35 -28.49 0.93
C PRO A 48 2.96 -28.24 -0.53
N ASP A 49 3.96 -28.15 -1.40
CA ASP A 49 3.81 -27.93 -2.85
C ASP A 49 3.26 -26.55 -3.27
N VAL A 50 3.03 -25.63 -2.33
CA VAL A 50 2.73 -24.23 -2.65
C VAL A 50 4.02 -23.46 -2.88
N ALA A 51 4.34 -23.19 -4.15
CA ALA A 51 5.56 -22.46 -4.53
C ALA A 51 5.38 -20.93 -4.50
N LYS A 52 4.18 -20.42 -4.83
CA LYS A 52 3.91 -18.98 -4.94
C LYS A 52 2.46 -18.67 -4.57
N VAL A 53 2.28 -17.54 -3.89
CA VAL A 53 0.98 -16.93 -3.63
C VAL A 53 1.10 -15.43 -3.87
N GLU A 54 0.25 -14.90 -4.75
CA GLU A 54 0.24 -13.49 -5.14
C GLU A 54 -1.07 -12.83 -4.70
N LEU A 55 -0.97 -11.59 -4.20
CA LEU A 55 -2.12 -10.77 -3.84
C LEU A 55 -2.30 -9.67 -4.88
N ILE A 56 -3.41 -9.73 -5.61
CA ILE A 56 -3.76 -8.81 -6.69
C ILE A 56 -4.81 -7.80 -6.20
N GLY A 57 -4.74 -6.55 -6.68
CA GLY A 57 -5.73 -5.51 -6.36
C GLY A 57 -5.51 -4.83 -5.00
N GLN A 58 -4.33 -4.99 -4.41
CA GLN A 58 -3.93 -4.27 -3.20
C GLN A 58 -3.83 -2.78 -3.49
N GLN A 59 -4.50 -1.97 -2.66
CA GLN A 59 -4.29 -0.53 -2.68
C GLN A 59 -3.16 -0.14 -1.71
N ASP A 60 -2.28 0.76 -2.16
CA ASP A 60 -1.29 1.36 -1.28
C ASP A 60 -1.99 2.24 -0.25
N GLU A 61 -1.59 2.10 1.01
CA GLU A 61 -2.12 2.94 2.08
C GLU A 61 -1.67 4.38 1.82
N LYS A 62 -2.65 5.29 1.74
CA LYS A 62 -2.42 6.72 1.59
C LYS A 62 -3.03 7.45 2.77
N ILE A 63 -2.20 8.22 3.46
CA ILE A 63 -2.64 9.15 4.48
C ILE A 63 -3.00 10.45 3.77
N TYR A 64 -4.27 10.79 3.73
CA TYR A 64 -4.75 12.08 3.24
C TYR A 64 -4.81 13.04 4.42
N LEU A 65 -4.10 14.17 4.29
CA LEU A 65 -4.18 15.27 5.23
C LEU A 65 -4.99 16.38 4.56
N GLU A 66 -6.24 16.52 4.99
CA GLU A 66 -7.13 17.58 4.53
C GLU A 66 -7.08 18.74 5.53
N PHE A 67 -6.69 19.91 5.05
CA PHE A 67 -6.63 21.11 5.86
C PHE A 67 -7.75 22.07 5.46
N SER A 68 -8.51 22.57 6.44
CA SER A 68 -9.40 23.70 6.21
C SER A 68 -8.57 24.97 6.09
N THR A 69 -8.64 25.65 4.94
CA THR A 69 -7.92 26.92 4.70
C THR A 69 -8.33 28.01 5.69
N GLN A 70 -9.59 28.01 6.16
CA GLN A 70 -10.06 28.94 7.20
C GLN A 70 -9.43 28.65 8.56
N GLU A 71 -9.32 27.39 8.96
CA GLU A 71 -8.74 27.01 10.26
C GLU A 71 -7.22 27.22 10.28
N VAL A 72 -6.53 26.87 9.20
CA VAL A 72 -5.09 27.12 9.04
C VAL A 72 -4.78 28.62 9.09
N ALA A 73 -5.59 29.44 8.41
CA ALA A 73 -5.46 30.90 8.46
C ALA A 73 -5.80 31.49 9.83
N ALA A 74 -6.82 30.97 10.52
CA ALA A 74 -7.18 31.39 11.88
C ALA A 74 -6.09 31.05 12.91
N LEU A 75 -5.34 29.97 12.68
CA LEU A 75 -4.17 29.59 13.48
C LEU A 75 -2.89 30.34 13.08
N GLY A 76 -2.93 31.18 12.04
CA GLY A 76 -1.77 31.92 11.54
C GLY A 76 -0.70 31.03 10.90
N LEU A 77 -1.06 29.82 10.49
CA LEU A 77 -0.15 28.83 9.91
C LEU A 77 -0.16 28.93 8.38
N ASP A 78 0.99 28.64 7.76
CA ASP A 78 1.10 28.46 6.32
C ASP A 78 1.12 26.96 5.97
N VAL A 79 0.40 26.59 4.91
CA VAL A 79 0.32 25.21 4.41
C VAL A 79 1.72 24.71 3.99
N GLY A 80 2.57 25.60 3.48
CA GLY A 80 3.96 25.30 3.15
C GLY A 80 4.78 24.88 4.38
N THR A 81 4.63 25.61 5.49
CA THR A 81 5.28 25.26 6.77
C THR A 81 4.78 23.92 7.33
N LEU A 82 3.46 23.65 7.28
CA LEU A 82 2.89 22.37 7.72
C LEU A 82 3.48 21.18 6.96
N SER A 83 3.60 21.29 5.62
CA SER A 83 4.22 20.25 4.79
C SER A 83 5.68 20.00 5.16
N GLN A 84 6.46 21.06 5.41
CA GLN A 84 7.86 20.94 5.85
C GLN A 84 7.99 20.27 7.21
N VAL A 85 7.14 20.61 8.18
CA VAL A 85 7.13 19.98 9.51
C VAL A 85 6.80 18.49 9.41
N LEU A 86 5.81 18.13 8.59
CA LEU A 86 5.44 16.74 8.37
C LEU A 86 6.56 15.94 7.70
N GLN A 87 7.22 16.51 6.69
CA GLN A 87 8.39 15.89 6.06
C GLN A 87 9.55 15.73 7.04
N ALA A 88 9.80 16.73 7.89
CA ALA A 88 10.86 16.68 8.89
C ALA A 88 10.60 15.61 9.97
N GLN A 89 9.35 15.39 10.37
CA GLN A 89 9.00 14.30 11.29
C GLN A 89 9.01 12.92 10.62
N ASN A 90 8.52 12.80 9.39
CA ASN A 90 8.51 11.52 8.67
C ASN A 90 9.92 11.06 8.23
N ALA A 91 10.91 11.96 8.18
CA ALA A 91 12.30 11.61 7.91
C ALA A 91 13.03 10.99 9.12
N LEU A 92 12.42 11.01 10.31
CA LEU A 92 12.91 10.42 11.55
C LEU A 92 12.11 9.13 11.87
N THR A 93 12.11 8.16 10.96
CA THR A 93 11.61 6.80 11.20
C THR A 93 12.39 5.79 10.39
#